data_AF-A0A345QAS1-F1
#
_entry.id   AF-A0A345QAS1-F1
#
_cell.length_a   1.000
_cell.length_b   1.000
_cell.length_c   1.000
_cell.angle_alpha   90.00
_cell.angle_beta   90.00
_cell.angle_gamma   90.00
#
_symmetry.space_group_name_H-M   'P 1'
#
loop_
_entity.id
_entity.type
_entity.pdbx_description
1 polymer ?
#
loop_
_entity_poly.entity_id
_entity_poly.type
_entity_poly.pdbx_seq_one_letter_code
_entity_poly.pdbx_strand_id
1 'polypeptide(L)'
;MQCPLEFLERAMADRLNDLIISEVLADNAGGAAIDTDGDGNTNKSDEFIELQNTSGSVLSLDGYEVWSQKNGLLYSFGATDTIAAHGTATIVGVRLHIKWNIRAA
;
A
#
# COMPACT_ATOMS: atom_id res chain seq x y z
N MET A 1 -11.92 -26.53 -20.29
CA MET A 1 -10.65 -26.01 -19.73
C MET A 1 -11.04 -24.95 -18.71
N GLN A 2 -11.22 -25.38 -17.46
CA GLN A 2 -11.66 -24.48 -16.39
C GLN A 2 -10.40 -23.85 -15.77
N CYS A 3 -10.24 -22.55 -15.91
CA CYS A 3 -9.33 -21.79 -15.07
C CYS A 3 -9.90 -21.90 -13.64
N PRO A 4 -9.17 -22.47 -12.66
CA PRO A 4 -9.73 -22.68 -11.33
C PRO A 4 -9.99 -21.31 -10.67
N LEU A 5 -11.18 -21.17 -10.09
CA LEU A 5 -11.68 -19.97 -9.40
C LEU A 5 -10.74 -19.45 -8.29
N GLU A 6 -9.82 -20.29 -7.82
CA GLU A 6 -8.71 -19.94 -6.90
C GLU A 6 -7.78 -18.84 -7.45
N PHE A 7 -7.57 -18.77 -8.77
CA PHE A 7 -6.72 -17.73 -9.38
C PHE A 7 -7.45 -16.38 -9.47
N LEU A 8 -8.78 -16.40 -9.60
CA LEU A 8 -9.62 -15.20 -9.60
C LEU A 8 -9.85 -14.65 -8.18
N GLU A 9 -10.02 -15.50 -7.16
CA GLU A 9 -10.08 -15.04 -5.77
C GLU A 9 -8.74 -14.44 -5.29
N ARG A 10 -7.60 -14.99 -5.72
CA ARG A 10 -6.28 -14.44 -5.39
C ARG A 10 -5.94 -13.14 -6.12
N ALA A 11 -6.46 -12.95 -7.32
CA ALA A 11 -6.38 -11.65 -8.02
C ALA A 11 -7.29 -10.59 -7.38
N MET A 12 -8.38 -11.00 -6.72
CA MET A 12 -9.23 -10.12 -5.91
C MET A 12 -8.65 -9.87 -4.51
N ALA A 13 -7.82 -10.77 -3.97
CA ALA A 13 -7.18 -10.61 -2.65
C ALA A 13 -6.16 -9.46 -2.59
N ASP A 14 -5.70 -8.96 -3.73
CA ASP A 14 -4.80 -7.79 -3.84
C ASP A 14 -5.57 -6.47 -4.01
N ARG A 15 -6.91 -6.53 -4.01
CA ARG A 15 -7.81 -5.36 -4.15
C ARG A 15 -8.85 -5.35 -3.04
N LEU A 16 -8.87 -4.29 -2.23
CA LEU A 16 -9.89 -4.05 -1.21
C LEU A 16 -10.79 -2.89 -1.65
N ASN A 17 -12.02 -3.19 -2.11
CA ASN A 17 -13.00 -2.18 -2.55
C ASN A 17 -12.39 -1.13 -3.51
N ASP A 18 -11.79 -1.60 -4.61
CA ASP A 18 -11.09 -0.79 -5.61
C ASP A 18 -9.77 -0.12 -5.17
N LEU A 19 -9.32 -0.34 -3.94
CA LEU A 19 -7.98 0.00 -3.48
C LEU A 19 -7.01 -1.14 -3.75
N ILE A 20 -5.87 -0.85 -4.38
CA ILE A 20 -4.75 -1.79 -4.53
C ILE A 20 -3.48 -1.20 -3.94
N ILE A 21 -2.49 -2.05 -3.63
CA ILE A 21 -1.10 -1.60 -3.54
C ILE A 21 -0.52 -1.58 -4.96
N SER A 22 -0.29 -0.39 -5.51
CA SER A 22 0.24 -0.21 -6.87
C SER A 22 1.75 -0.30 -6.92
N GLU A 23 2.44 0.14 -5.86
CA GLU A 23 3.89 0.14 -5.80
C GLU A 23 4.38 -0.13 -4.37
N VAL A 24 5.53 -0.80 -4.29
CA VAL A 24 6.28 -0.97 -3.05
C VAL A 24 7.75 -0.71 -3.37
N LEU A 25 8.32 0.33 -2.76
CA LEU A 25 9.76 0.51 -2.75
C LEU A 25 10.32 -0.01 -1.43
N ALA A 26 10.80 -1.25 -1.47
CA ALA A 26 11.63 -1.80 -0.41
C ALA A 26 13.09 -1.54 -0.76
N ASP A 27 13.63 -0.42 -0.27
CA ASP A 27 15.03 -0.10 -0.49
C ASP A 27 15.93 -0.96 0.43
N ASN A 28 16.50 -2.01 -0.15
CA ASN A 28 17.56 -2.80 0.49
C ASN A 28 18.97 -2.30 0.12
N ALA A 29 19.13 -1.02 -0.24
CA ALA A 29 20.38 -0.31 -0.49
C ALA A 29 21.41 -1.08 -1.34
N GLY A 30 20.96 -1.65 -2.47
CA GLY A 30 21.85 -2.17 -3.52
C GLY A 30 22.06 -1.21 -4.71
N GLY A 31 21.26 -0.13 -4.80
CA GLY A 31 21.27 0.87 -5.88
C GLY A 31 21.39 2.31 -5.38
N ALA A 32 21.08 3.29 -6.23
CA ALA A 32 21.04 4.70 -5.83
C ALA A 32 19.80 4.92 -4.94
N ALA A 33 20.03 5.00 -3.63
CA ALA A 33 18.99 5.30 -2.66
C ALA A 33 18.41 6.71 -2.93
N ILE A 34 17.10 6.86 -2.74
CA ILE A 34 16.35 8.09 -3.00
C ILE A 34 15.81 8.59 -1.66
N ASP A 35 16.07 9.87 -1.35
CA ASP A 35 15.56 10.57 -0.17
C ASP A 35 14.09 10.92 -0.40
N THR A 36 13.22 9.94 -0.16
CA THR A 36 11.78 10.00 -0.41
C THR A 36 11.07 10.76 0.72
N ASP A 37 11.59 10.72 1.94
CA ASP A 37 11.05 11.48 3.07
C ASP A 37 11.56 12.94 3.13
N GLY A 38 12.62 13.26 2.40
CA GLY A 38 13.16 14.60 2.24
C GLY A 38 13.95 15.09 3.45
N ASP A 39 14.43 14.18 4.31
CA ASP A 39 15.18 14.51 5.52
C ASP A 39 16.68 14.78 5.27
N GLY A 40 17.13 14.60 4.03
CA GLY A 40 18.51 14.79 3.59
C GLY A 40 19.39 13.54 3.71
N ASN A 41 18.84 12.41 4.18
CA ASN A 41 19.56 11.15 4.34
C ASN A 41 18.85 10.02 3.59
N THR A 42 19.51 9.46 2.59
CA THR A 42 19.02 8.26 1.91
C THR A 42 19.19 7.03 2.80
N ASN A 43 18.12 6.56 3.43
CA ASN A 43 18.10 5.49 4.42
C ASN A 43 16.80 4.67 4.39
N LYS A 44 16.63 3.73 5.33
CA LYS A 44 15.45 2.83 5.34
C LYS A 44 14.13 3.54 5.63
N SER A 45 14.16 4.77 6.14
CA SER A 45 12.96 5.61 6.29
C SER A 45 12.39 6.04 4.94
N ASP A 46 13.15 5.93 3.85
CA ASP A 46 12.69 6.24 2.49
C ASP A 46 11.85 5.13 1.86
N GLU A 47 11.71 3.99 2.54
CA GLU A 47 10.82 2.91 2.10
C GLU A 47 9.37 3.40 2.06
N PHE A 48 8.67 3.11 0.96
CA PHE A 48 7.28 3.51 0.78
C PHE A 48 6.38 2.40 0.21
N ILE A 49 5.08 2.58 0.45
CA ILE A 49 4.00 1.86 -0.22
C ILE A 49 3.12 2.89 -0.93
N GLU A 50 2.80 2.63 -2.19
CA GLU A 50 1.78 3.38 -2.93
C GLU A 50 0.48 2.59 -2.98
N LEU A 51 -0.61 3.28 -2.68
CA LEU A 51 -1.97 2.80 -2.86
C LEU A 51 -2.60 3.49 -4.06
N GLN A 52 -3.35 2.74 -4.87
CA GLN A 52 -4.08 3.28 -5.99
C GLN A 52 -5.58 3.01 -5.86
N ASN A 53 -6.37 4.07 -6.01
CA ASN A 53 -7.80 3.94 -6.24
C ASN A 53 -8.02 3.63 -7.72
N THR A 54 -8.54 2.45 -8.00
CA THR A 54 -8.77 1.99 -9.37
C THR A 54 -10.16 2.36 -9.90
N SER A 55 -11.03 2.91 -9.04
CA SER A 55 -12.39 3.33 -9.41
C SER A 55 -12.41 4.71 -10.08
N GLY A 56 -13.51 4.98 -10.80
CA GLY A 56 -13.81 6.28 -11.38
C GLY A 56 -14.43 7.29 -10.41
N SER A 57 -14.45 7.00 -9.10
CA SER A 57 -15.04 7.85 -8.05
C SER A 57 -14.03 8.11 -6.93
N VAL A 58 -14.28 9.16 -6.12
CA VAL A 58 -13.49 9.37 -4.88
C VAL A 58 -13.70 8.19 -3.95
N LEU A 59 -12.60 7.63 -3.43
CA LEU A 59 -12.60 6.54 -2.47
C LEU A 59 -12.28 7.10 -1.08
N SER A 60 -13.14 6.84 -0.10
CA SER A 60 -12.85 7.12 1.31
C SER A 60 -11.96 6.04 1.89
N LEU A 61 -10.98 6.44 2.70
CA LEU A 61 -10.11 5.54 3.46
C LEU A 61 -10.47 5.50 4.95
N ASP A 62 -11.61 6.08 5.36
CA ASP A 62 -12.05 6.01 6.75
C ASP A 62 -12.15 4.54 7.22
N GLY A 63 -11.48 4.24 8.33
CA GLY A 63 -11.39 2.89 8.89
C GLY A 63 -10.44 1.93 8.16
N TYR A 64 -9.71 2.38 7.13
CA TYR A 64 -8.69 1.57 6.48
C TYR A 64 -7.40 1.57 7.29
N GLU A 65 -6.71 0.44 7.25
CA GLU A 65 -5.44 0.25 7.93
C GLU A 65 -4.46 -0.54 7.06
N VAL A 66 -3.18 -0.22 7.18
CA VAL A 66 -2.09 -0.97 6.56
C VAL A 66 -1.41 -1.83 7.62
N TRP A 67 -1.34 -3.14 7.36
CA TRP A 67 -0.81 -4.13 8.30
C TRP A 67 0.34 -4.92 7.69
N SER A 68 1.37 -5.15 8.50
CA SER A 68 2.41 -6.15 8.25
C SER A 68 2.21 -7.35 9.16
N GLN A 69 2.38 -8.57 8.63
CA GLN A 69 2.37 -9.78 9.47
C GLN A 69 3.44 -9.76 10.56
N LYS A 70 4.58 -9.08 10.36
CA LYS A 70 5.68 -9.04 11.31
C LYS A 70 5.55 -7.91 12.32
N ASN A 71 5.17 -6.72 11.84
CA ASN A 71 5.19 -5.50 12.65
C ASN A 71 3.80 -5.12 13.19
N GLY A 72 2.72 -5.79 12.74
CA GLY A 72 1.36 -5.42 13.08
C GLY A 72 0.88 -4.20 12.27
N LEU A 73 0.07 -3.36 12.91
CA LEU A 73 -0.44 -2.11 12.34
C LEU A 73 0.72 -1.16 11.99
N LEU A 74 0.78 -0.72 10.74
CA LEU A 74 1.77 0.23 10.23
C LEU A 74 1.19 1.64 10.10
N TYR A 75 -0.05 1.76 9.63
CA TYR A 75 -0.70 3.04 9.38
C TYR A 75 -2.21 2.92 9.48
N SER A 76 -2.87 3.91 10.07
CA SER A 76 -4.33 4.05 10.10
C SER A 76 -4.70 5.35 9.42
N PHE A 77 -5.64 5.27 8.47
CA PHE A 77 -6.15 6.45 7.79
C PHE A 77 -7.16 7.20 8.67
N GLY A 78 -7.18 8.52 8.55
CA GLY A 78 -8.14 9.39 9.20
C GLY A 78 -9.49 9.41 8.48
N ALA A 79 -10.54 9.82 9.18
CA ALA A 79 -11.92 9.85 8.65
C ALA A 79 -12.13 10.77 7.44
N THR A 80 -11.19 11.67 7.16
CA THR A 80 -11.21 12.59 6.02
C THR A 80 -10.28 12.18 4.89
N ASP A 81 -9.54 11.09 5.05
CA ASP A 81 -8.58 10.66 4.05
C ASP A 81 -9.32 10.06 2.85
N THR A 82 -8.98 10.56 1.68
CA THR A 82 -9.59 10.13 0.43
C THR A 82 -8.55 10.02 -0.67
N ILE A 83 -8.80 9.14 -1.63
CA ILE A 83 -8.06 9.09 -2.89
C ILE A 83 -9.03 9.47 -3.99
N ALA A 84 -8.67 10.47 -4.81
CA ALA A 84 -9.45 10.86 -5.97
C ALA A 84 -9.65 9.69 -6.94
N ALA A 85 -10.63 9.81 -7.84
CA ALA A 85 -10.83 8.84 -8.91
C ALA A 85 -9.51 8.60 -9.67
N HIS A 86 -9.10 7.34 -9.82
CA HIS A 86 -7.82 6.94 -10.44
C HIS A 86 -6.55 7.52 -9.79
N GLY A 87 -6.67 8.13 -8.61
CA GLY A 87 -5.56 8.75 -7.89
C GLY A 87 -4.71 7.75 -7.11
N THR A 88 -3.62 8.25 -6.54
CA THR A 88 -2.73 7.49 -5.66
C THR A 88 -2.51 8.20 -4.32
N ALA A 89 -2.09 7.42 -3.32
CA ALA A 89 -1.62 7.90 -2.03
C ALA A 89 -0.38 7.13 -1.61
N THR A 90 0.63 7.84 -1.12
CA THR A 90 1.92 7.24 -0.73
C THR A 90 2.12 7.34 0.76
N ILE A 91 2.52 6.23 1.38
CA ILE A 91 2.92 6.17 2.78
C ILE A 91 4.43 5.94 2.81
N VAL A 92 5.18 6.90 3.37
CA VAL A 92 6.65 6.88 3.50
C VAL A 92 7.03 6.58 4.95
N GLY A 93 8.21 6.00 5.21
CA GLY A 93 8.68 5.70 6.57
C GLY A 93 8.15 4.39 7.14
N VAL A 94 7.55 3.55 6.30
CA VAL A 94 7.04 2.24 6.72
C VAL A 94 8.19 1.25 6.79
N ARG A 95 8.44 0.63 7.96
CA ARG A 95 9.45 -0.45 8.06
C ARG A 95 8.96 -1.69 7.32
N LEU A 96 9.45 -1.93 6.11
CA LEU A 96 8.96 -3.02 5.26
C LEU A 96 9.59 -4.37 5.63
N HIS A 97 8.75 -5.28 6.11
CA HIS A 97 9.06 -6.71 6.16
C HIS A 97 7.86 -7.45 5.54
N ILE A 98 8.05 -7.92 4.30
CA ILE A 98 6.95 -8.28 3.40
C ILE A 98 6.42 -9.69 3.67
N LYS A 99 5.23 -9.75 4.27
CA LYS A 99 4.17 -10.75 4.00
C LYS A 99 2.82 -10.03 4.24
N TRP A 100 2.03 -9.83 3.18
CA TRP A 100 0.91 -8.85 3.19
C TRP A 100 -0.49 -9.47 3.26
N ASN A 101 -1.41 -8.75 3.91
CA ASN A 101 -2.87 -8.84 3.80
C ASN A 101 -3.41 -7.40 4.01
N ILE A 102 -4.16 -6.83 3.06
CA ILE A 102 -4.97 -5.63 3.29
C ILE A 102 -6.28 -6.10 3.95
N ARG A 103 -6.71 -5.46 5.03
CA ARG A 103 -7.95 -5.81 5.74
C ARG A 103 -8.79 -4.55 5.95
N ALA A 104 -10.09 -4.66 5.72
CA ALA A 104 -11.05 -3.74 6.33
C ALA A 104 -11.19 -4.12 7.81
N ALA A 105 -11.30 -3.12 8.70
CA ALA A 105 -11.61 -3.34 10.11
C ALA A 105 -12.98 -4.02 10.30
#